data_AF-A0A918CNF0-F1
#
_entry.id   AF-A0A918CNF0-F1
#
_cell.length_a   1.000
_cell.length_b   1.000
_cell.length_c   1.000
_cell.angle_alpha   90.00
_cell.angle_beta   90.00
_cell.angle_gamma   90.00
#
_symmetry.space_group_name_H-M   'P 1'
#
loop_
_entity.id
_entity.type
_entity.pdbx_description
1 polymer ?
#
loop_
_entity_poly.entity_id
_entity_poly.type
_entity_poly.pdbx_seq_one_letter_code
_entity_poly.pdbx_strand_id
1 'polypeptide(L)'
;MAGLALGIGTVLAGTAAAAAGAPSAPADPPVTATASAGAHGSPLRLTSGRVIATVEFDLELSTTERLTAYCVELHIPFDARRQLVETPWAQFPDPASPAVDHEDEIAQALALGYPATSLATLQAIDAPWAAALTEAQAIAGTQLAVWYLSDAAEVTNITDAAVIQLAGHLRDAAVAAAATARAGRPTASVSPASATGQAGERLGPFQLSTDHAASSTVVRELPSTVRLVDAGGDEPTDGELAAGVPFWFDVPAAAPAGSASVALTAVGSPEPATRLFTPEQSTPAAQALVAPGTRTPSATVDAVASWRAQDVAPGFTTPPGATVVAGGPFEHRFEASGSPRPAFSAGPLPPGFTLDADSGVLRGTAPTAAGEYPVEVTAANGVGTAAGQRFVLRVEPGPASTVAATPSATSVPVRGSVDLTVDARDAFGNPIPDAASRAVVTSDHPRDVIDGTRVTFPSASPHVLTVSVDGVSTTVRIEVVPDPAPAAPRAPLAATGVHVASTAGAAALALALGLVGLLGVHLAARRRRVDG
;
A
#
# COMPACT_ATOMS: atom_id res chain seq x y z
N MET A 1 -12.25 -35.99 -33.80
CA MET A 1 -11.32 -34.89 -33.47
C MET A 1 -11.79 -34.26 -32.17
N ALA A 2 -10.92 -34.10 -31.18
CA ALA A 2 -11.20 -33.40 -29.93
C ALA A 2 -9.92 -32.66 -29.52
N GLY A 3 -10.00 -31.34 -29.35
CA GLY A 3 -8.85 -30.50 -28.99
C GLY A 3 -8.82 -30.27 -27.48
N LEU A 4 -7.78 -30.78 -26.81
CA LEU A 4 -7.53 -30.49 -25.39
C LEU A 4 -6.73 -29.20 -25.29
N ALA A 5 -7.36 -28.11 -24.85
CA ALA A 5 -6.70 -26.83 -24.62
C ALA A 5 -6.29 -26.69 -23.14
N LEU A 6 -4.99 -26.72 -22.85
CA LEU A 6 -4.49 -26.36 -21.52
C LEU A 6 -4.55 -24.84 -21.35
N GLY A 7 -5.42 -24.36 -20.46
CA GLY A 7 -5.36 -22.99 -19.96
C GLY A 7 -4.19 -22.85 -18.98
N ILE A 8 -3.11 -22.18 -19.38
CA ILE A 8 -1.98 -21.88 -18.50
C ILE A 8 -2.42 -20.76 -17.55
N GLY A 9 -2.64 -21.10 -16.27
CA GLY A 9 -2.90 -20.12 -15.23
C GLY A 9 -1.66 -19.28 -14.95
N THR A 10 -1.64 -18.04 -15.45
CA THR A 10 -0.59 -17.07 -15.15
C THR A 10 -0.68 -16.64 -13.70
N VAL A 11 0.13 -17.26 -12.83
CA VAL A 11 0.39 -16.75 -11.48
C VAL A 11 1.06 -15.39 -11.63
N LEU A 12 0.36 -14.32 -11.24
CA LEU A 12 0.98 -13.00 -11.08
C LEU A 12 2.00 -13.12 -9.95
N ALA A 13 3.28 -13.11 -10.30
CA ALA A 13 4.37 -13.09 -9.33
C ALA A 13 4.29 -11.77 -8.55
N GLY A 14 3.78 -11.84 -7.31
CA GLY A 14 3.82 -10.72 -6.39
C GLY A 14 5.27 -10.30 -6.20
N THR A 15 5.60 -9.06 -6.59
CA THR A 15 6.93 -8.52 -6.37
C THR A 15 7.16 -8.37 -4.88
N ALA A 16 7.88 -9.32 -4.28
CA ALA A 16 8.41 -9.19 -2.94
C ALA A 16 9.22 -7.89 -2.90
N ALA A 17 8.69 -6.87 -2.22
CA ALA A 17 9.41 -5.65 -1.99
C ALA A 17 10.61 -6.01 -1.12
N ALA A 18 11.81 -6.01 -1.72
CA ALA A 18 13.03 -6.20 -0.98
C ALA A 18 13.08 -5.11 0.09
N ALA A 19 12.95 -5.49 1.36
CA ALA A 19 13.14 -4.57 2.47
C ALA A 19 14.55 -3.98 2.29
N ALA A 20 14.60 -2.67 2.04
CA ALA A 20 15.87 -1.97 1.88
C ALA A 20 16.58 -2.05 3.23
N GLY A 21 17.52 -2.99 3.35
CA GLY A 21 18.20 -3.27 4.61
C GLY A 21 18.73 -1.97 5.20
N ALA A 22 18.33 -1.68 6.43
CA ALA A 22 18.83 -0.52 7.14
C ALA A 22 20.37 -0.55 7.10
N PRO A 23 21.04 0.59 6.87
CA PRO A 23 22.49 0.61 6.78
C PRO A 23 23.05 0.03 8.07
N SER A 24 23.71 -1.12 7.96
CA SER A 24 24.33 -1.79 9.10
C SER A 24 25.24 -0.80 9.81
N ALA A 25 25.09 -0.68 11.13
CA ALA A 25 25.98 0.16 11.93
C ALA A 25 27.45 -0.17 11.58
N PRO A 26 28.34 0.85 11.55
CA PRO A 26 29.76 0.59 11.30
C PRO A 26 30.24 -0.43 12.33
N ALA A 27 30.78 -1.56 11.86
CA ALA A 27 31.26 -2.61 12.73
C ALA A 27 32.34 -2.04 13.67
N ASP A 28 32.24 -2.37 14.95
CA ASP A 28 33.26 -1.99 15.93
C ASP A 28 34.64 -2.50 15.49
N PRO A 29 35.73 -1.76 15.76
CA PRO A 29 37.07 -2.20 15.42
C PRO A 29 37.37 -3.54 16.13
N PRO A 30 37.98 -4.51 15.45
CA PRO A 30 38.20 -5.83 16.01
C PRO A 30 39.09 -5.74 17.25
N VAL A 31 38.72 -6.49 18.30
CA VAL A 31 39.51 -6.57 19.52
C VAL A 31 40.87 -7.17 19.17
N THR A 32 41.94 -6.46 19.51
CA THR A 32 43.31 -6.96 19.39
C THR A 32 43.92 -7.24 20.76
N ALA A 33 44.91 -8.12 20.80
CA ALA A 33 45.65 -8.46 22.00
C ALA A 33 47.16 -8.53 21.75
N THR A 34 47.93 -8.27 22.80
CA THR A 34 49.35 -8.63 22.90
C THR A 34 49.49 -9.79 23.88
N ALA A 35 50.43 -10.70 23.63
CA ALA A 35 50.59 -11.93 24.41
C ALA A 35 52.01 -12.06 24.98
N SER A 36 52.11 -12.49 26.23
CA SER A 36 53.37 -12.86 26.89
C SER A 36 53.28 -14.23 27.54
N ALA A 37 54.44 -14.90 27.70
CA ALA A 37 54.51 -16.13 28.48
C ALA A 37 54.38 -15.82 29.98
N GLY A 38 53.34 -16.38 30.61
CA GLY A 38 53.07 -16.32 32.03
C GLY A 38 53.60 -17.56 32.76
N ALA A 39 52.71 -18.33 33.39
CA ALA A 39 53.08 -19.50 34.17
C ALA A 39 53.60 -20.67 33.30
N HIS A 40 54.66 -21.34 33.76
CA HIS A 40 55.26 -22.47 33.05
C HIS A 40 54.72 -23.82 33.55
N GLY A 41 54.20 -24.61 32.63
CA GLY A 41 53.79 -25.98 32.88
C GLY A 41 54.95 -26.99 32.84
N SER A 42 54.66 -28.23 33.22
CA SER A 42 55.57 -29.37 33.08
C SER A 42 55.83 -29.65 31.60
N PRO A 43 57.09 -29.62 31.14
CA PRO A 43 57.41 -29.76 29.72
C PRO A 43 57.14 -31.19 29.24
N LEU A 44 56.33 -31.33 28.19
CA LEU A 44 55.94 -32.62 27.64
C LEU A 44 57.14 -33.27 26.93
N ARG A 45 57.66 -34.33 27.53
CA ARG A 45 58.76 -35.13 26.99
C ARG A 45 58.20 -36.29 26.17
N LEU A 46 58.39 -36.24 24.85
CA LEU A 46 58.00 -37.31 23.93
C LEU A 46 59.02 -38.46 23.96
N THR A 47 58.60 -39.69 23.68
CA THR A 47 59.46 -40.90 23.54
C THR A 47 60.57 -40.71 22.48
N SER A 48 60.39 -39.78 21.54
CA SER A 48 61.42 -39.39 20.55
C SER A 48 62.55 -38.52 21.13
N GLY A 49 62.47 -38.13 22.41
CA GLY A 49 63.37 -37.18 23.04
C GLY A 49 63.04 -35.70 22.78
N ARG A 50 62.09 -35.40 21.89
CA ARG A 50 61.58 -34.03 21.68
C ARG A 50 60.88 -33.55 22.96
N VAL A 51 61.13 -32.31 23.34
CA VAL A 51 60.52 -31.65 24.49
C VAL A 51 59.66 -30.50 23.98
N ILE A 52 58.40 -30.45 24.39
CA ILE A 52 57.45 -29.37 24.08
C ILE A 52 57.20 -28.60 25.39
N ALA A 53 57.31 -27.27 25.34
CA ALA A 53 56.98 -26.43 26.49
C ALA A 53 55.47 -26.27 26.60
N THR A 54 54.95 -26.33 27.82
CA THR A 54 53.57 -25.94 28.16
C THR A 54 53.65 -24.61 28.90
N VAL A 55 52.83 -23.66 28.49
CA VAL A 55 52.90 -22.26 28.94
C VAL A 55 51.47 -21.73 29.01
N GLU A 56 51.14 -21.11 30.13
CA GLU A 56 49.98 -20.24 30.25
C GLU A 56 50.35 -18.87 29.69
N PHE A 57 49.55 -18.33 28.77
CA PHE A 57 49.83 -17.03 28.14
C PHE A 57 48.97 -15.92 28.76
N ASP A 58 49.63 -14.86 29.21
CA ASP A 58 48.98 -13.61 29.58
C ASP A 58 48.62 -12.85 28.30
N LEU A 59 47.32 -12.67 28.03
CA LEU A 59 46.83 -11.74 27.02
C LEU A 59 46.52 -10.39 27.66
N GLU A 60 46.99 -9.31 27.04
CA GLU A 60 46.57 -7.94 27.31
C GLU A 60 45.81 -7.41 26.10
N LEU A 61 44.51 -7.17 26.26
CA LEU A 61 43.61 -6.77 25.19
C LEU A 61 43.58 -5.24 25.05
N SER A 62 43.28 -4.78 23.85
CA SER A 62 42.99 -3.37 23.51
C SER A 62 41.81 -2.78 24.30
N THR A 63 40.98 -3.61 24.93
CA THR A 63 39.92 -3.25 25.89
C THR A 63 40.44 -3.01 27.32
N THR A 64 41.75 -3.18 27.57
CA THR A 64 42.42 -3.26 28.90
C THR A 64 42.06 -4.49 29.75
N GLU A 65 41.24 -5.38 29.21
CA GLU A 65 40.99 -6.71 29.77
C GLU A 65 42.26 -7.57 29.73
N ARG A 66 42.41 -8.48 30.71
CA ARG A 66 43.48 -9.48 30.73
C ARG A 66 42.89 -10.88 30.81
N LEU A 67 43.43 -11.81 30.02
CA LEU A 67 42.97 -13.19 29.95
C LEU A 67 44.15 -14.15 30.05
N THR A 68 43.95 -15.26 30.75
CA THR A 68 44.74 -16.49 30.57
C THR A 68 44.37 -17.12 29.22
N ALA A 69 45.37 -17.55 28.45
CA ALA A 69 45.17 -18.32 27.22
C ALA A 69 46.16 -19.50 27.08
N TYR A 70 45.79 -20.46 26.24
CA TYR A 70 46.59 -21.64 25.89
C TYR A 70 46.81 -21.75 24.37
N CYS A 71 47.79 -22.54 23.95
CA CYS A 71 48.03 -22.89 22.56
C CYS A 71 46.85 -23.72 22.00
N VAL A 72 46.51 -23.51 20.72
CA VAL A 72 45.53 -24.34 19.98
C VAL A 72 46.13 -25.02 18.74
N GLU A 73 47.46 -24.93 18.56
CA GLU A 73 48.19 -25.59 17.47
C GLU A 73 49.48 -26.20 18.07
N LEU A 74 49.66 -27.52 18.03
CA LEU A 74 50.77 -28.21 18.72
C LEU A 74 52.15 -27.93 18.10
N HIS A 75 52.20 -27.66 16.79
CA HIS A 75 53.46 -27.58 16.02
C HIS A 75 53.82 -26.19 15.54
N ILE A 76 52.95 -25.19 15.72
CA ILE A 76 53.19 -23.81 15.30
C ILE A 76 53.86 -23.05 16.45
N PRO A 77 54.99 -22.36 16.22
CA PRO A 77 55.69 -21.65 17.29
C PRO A 77 54.98 -20.34 17.66
N PHE A 78 54.94 -20.04 18.95
CA PHE A 78 54.55 -18.73 19.45
C PHE A 78 55.60 -17.65 19.08
N ASP A 79 55.14 -16.46 18.70
CA ASP A 79 55.98 -15.29 18.40
C ASP A 79 55.41 -14.05 19.09
N ALA A 80 55.97 -13.70 20.25
CA ALA A 80 55.56 -12.58 21.10
C ALA A 80 55.60 -11.18 20.42
N ARG A 81 56.16 -11.08 19.20
CA ARG A 81 56.21 -9.84 18.41
C ARG A 81 54.97 -9.66 17.55
N ARG A 82 54.07 -10.65 17.47
CA ARG A 82 52.83 -10.57 16.70
C ARG A 82 51.70 -10.02 17.57
N GLN A 83 51.01 -9.02 17.04
CA GLN A 83 49.68 -8.66 17.55
C GLN A 83 48.70 -9.76 17.15
N LEU A 84 47.82 -10.12 18.08
CA LEU A 84 46.72 -11.04 17.85
C LEU A 84 45.42 -10.28 17.64
N VAL A 85 44.48 -10.89 16.92
CA VAL A 85 43.14 -10.37 16.65
C VAL A 85 42.12 -11.40 17.14
N GLU A 86 41.09 -10.95 17.86
CA GLU A 86 39.98 -11.81 18.25
C GLU A 86 39.18 -12.21 16.99
N THR A 87 39.10 -13.51 16.75
CA THR A 87 38.77 -14.10 15.45
C THR A 87 37.68 -15.17 15.62
N PRO A 88 36.60 -15.18 14.81
CA PRO A 88 35.63 -16.28 14.82
C PRO A 88 36.26 -17.60 14.35
N TRP A 89 35.88 -18.75 14.92
CA TRP A 89 36.43 -20.06 14.54
C TRP A 89 36.27 -20.42 13.05
N ALA A 90 35.24 -19.90 12.39
CA ALA A 90 35.07 -20.00 10.92
C ALA A 90 36.16 -19.29 10.09
N GLN A 91 37.09 -18.58 10.74
CA GLN A 91 38.27 -17.92 10.17
C GLN A 91 39.58 -18.42 10.79
N PHE A 92 39.57 -19.56 11.51
CA PHE A 92 40.75 -20.18 12.09
C PHE A 92 41.80 -20.51 11.00
N PRO A 93 43.13 -20.35 11.23
CA PRO A 93 44.12 -20.39 10.16
C PRO A 93 44.25 -21.73 9.43
N ASP A 94 44.01 -22.85 10.12
CA ASP A 94 43.88 -24.18 9.51
C ASP A 94 42.42 -24.68 9.58
N PRO A 95 41.59 -24.46 8.54
CA PRO A 95 40.20 -24.93 8.52
C PRO A 95 40.07 -26.46 8.37
N ALA A 96 41.16 -27.22 8.32
CA ALA A 96 41.16 -28.68 8.42
C ALA A 96 41.51 -29.19 9.85
N SER A 97 41.82 -28.29 10.79
CA SER A 97 42.08 -28.64 12.18
C SER A 97 40.80 -29.13 12.90
N PRO A 98 40.86 -30.23 13.66
CA PRO A 98 39.81 -30.67 14.58
C PRO A 98 39.32 -29.59 15.56
N ALA A 99 40.12 -28.55 15.85
CA ALA A 99 39.75 -27.45 16.74
C ALA A 99 38.44 -26.74 16.31
N VAL A 100 38.18 -26.64 14.99
CA VAL A 100 37.01 -25.95 14.43
C VAL A 100 35.71 -26.69 14.74
N ASP A 101 35.73 -28.03 14.80
CA ASP A 101 34.58 -28.85 15.19
C ASP A 101 34.42 -29.00 16.73
N HIS A 102 35.44 -28.59 17.50
CA HIS A 102 35.56 -28.84 18.94
C HIS A 102 35.56 -27.57 19.81
N GLU A 103 35.00 -26.45 19.33
CA GLU A 103 34.88 -25.19 20.11
C GLU A 103 34.28 -25.41 21.50
N ASP A 104 33.15 -26.13 21.59
CA ASP A 104 32.43 -26.34 22.85
C ASP A 104 33.22 -27.25 23.81
N GLU A 105 33.90 -28.28 23.28
CA GLU A 105 34.79 -29.14 24.07
C GLU A 105 36.00 -28.35 24.59
N ILE A 106 36.61 -27.48 23.77
CA ILE A 106 37.75 -26.65 24.19
C ILE A 106 37.29 -25.65 25.27
N ALA A 107 36.10 -25.05 25.12
CA ALA A 107 35.51 -24.19 26.15
C ALA A 107 35.36 -24.91 27.50
N GLN A 108 34.85 -26.14 27.48
CA GLN A 108 34.68 -26.96 28.69
C GLN A 108 36.02 -27.45 29.26
N ALA A 109 37.00 -27.79 28.41
CA ALA A 109 38.34 -28.18 28.85
C ALA A 109 39.07 -27.02 29.54
N LEU A 110 38.88 -25.78 29.08
CA LEU A 110 39.41 -24.57 29.72
C LEU A 110 38.69 -24.23 31.03
N ALA A 111 37.36 -24.45 31.11
CA ALA A 111 36.59 -24.20 32.33
C ALA A 111 36.85 -25.23 33.45
N LEU A 112 36.98 -26.51 33.08
CA LEU A 112 37.30 -27.63 33.98
C LEU A 112 38.80 -27.71 34.32
N GLY A 113 39.65 -27.10 33.48
CA GLY A 113 41.10 -27.06 33.66
C GLY A 113 41.60 -25.88 34.50
N TYR A 114 42.91 -25.78 34.64
CA TYR A 114 43.61 -24.71 35.36
C TYR A 114 43.77 -23.47 34.46
N PRO A 115 43.68 -22.23 34.97
CA PRO A 115 43.43 -21.84 36.36
C PRO A 115 41.95 -21.70 36.75
N ALA A 116 41.02 -21.81 35.80
CA ALA A 116 39.58 -21.63 36.04
C ALA A 116 39.03 -22.56 37.14
N THR A 117 39.49 -23.82 37.12
CA THR A 117 39.38 -24.77 38.22
C THR A 117 40.71 -24.79 39.00
N SER A 118 40.64 -24.52 40.31
CA SER A 118 41.83 -24.36 41.15
C SER A 118 42.63 -25.66 41.30
N LEU A 119 43.95 -25.55 41.53
CA LEU A 119 44.80 -26.72 41.81
C LEU A 119 44.28 -27.59 42.96
N ALA A 120 43.74 -26.97 44.03
CA ALA A 120 43.16 -27.70 45.15
C ALA A 120 41.88 -28.47 44.77
N THR A 121 41.13 -27.96 43.80
CA THR A 121 39.95 -28.65 43.22
C THR A 121 40.40 -29.82 42.35
N LEU A 122 41.43 -29.64 41.51
CA LEU A 122 42.00 -30.70 40.68
C LEU A 122 42.64 -31.82 41.54
N GLN A 123 43.30 -31.46 42.65
CA GLN A 123 43.84 -32.41 43.62
C GLN A 123 42.76 -33.21 44.36
N ALA A 124 41.50 -32.74 44.37
CA ALA A 124 40.36 -33.38 45.02
C ALA A 124 39.54 -34.29 44.08
N ILE A 125 39.96 -34.46 42.83
CA ILE A 125 39.40 -35.48 41.92
C ILE A 125 39.62 -36.87 42.53
N ASP A 126 38.59 -37.73 42.54
CA ASP A 126 38.66 -39.10 43.08
C ASP A 126 39.44 -40.04 42.14
N ALA A 127 40.75 -39.83 42.06
CA ALA A 127 41.67 -40.62 41.25
C ALA A 127 43.07 -40.68 41.87
N PRO A 128 43.79 -41.84 41.81
CA PRO A 128 45.09 -42.02 42.47
C PRO A 128 46.21 -41.07 42.02
N TRP A 129 46.07 -40.40 40.87
CA TRP A 129 47.03 -39.43 40.33
C TRP A 129 46.76 -37.98 40.77
N ALA A 130 45.56 -37.66 41.25
CA ALA A 130 45.10 -36.28 41.46
C ALA A 130 45.77 -35.61 42.66
N ALA A 131 45.78 -36.26 43.83
CA ALA A 131 46.24 -35.68 45.09
C ALA A 131 47.73 -35.28 45.14
N ALA A 132 48.53 -35.68 44.14
CA ALA A 132 49.95 -35.35 44.00
C ALA A 132 50.24 -34.34 42.87
N LEU A 133 49.22 -33.82 42.19
CA LEU A 133 49.39 -32.82 41.12
C LEU A 133 50.13 -31.58 41.61
N THR A 134 51.10 -31.12 40.83
CA THR A 134 51.70 -29.79 40.96
C THR A 134 51.00 -28.78 40.03
N GLU A 135 51.14 -27.49 40.33
CA GLU A 135 50.65 -26.38 39.49
C GLU A 135 51.16 -26.51 38.04
N ALA A 136 52.45 -26.79 37.87
CA ALA A 136 53.05 -27.02 36.56
C ALA A 136 52.39 -28.21 35.82
N GLN A 137 52.01 -29.28 36.52
CA GLN A 137 51.29 -30.41 35.92
C GLN A 137 49.82 -30.09 35.62
N ALA A 138 49.20 -29.17 36.37
CA ALA A 138 47.84 -28.68 36.09
C ALA A 138 47.79 -27.81 34.82
N ILE A 139 48.73 -26.87 34.67
CA ILE A 139 48.94 -26.08 33.44
C ILE A 139 49.20 -27.03 32.25
N ALA A 140 50.14 -27.97 32.40
CA ALA A 140 50.48 -28.92 31.34
C ALA A 140 49.34 -29.87 30.97
N GLY A 141 48.56 -30.34 31.95
CA GLY A 141 47.40 -31.21 31.72
C GLY A 141 46.25 -30.47 31.03
N THR A 142 46.05 -29.19 31.35
CA THR A 142 45.05 -28.35 30.69
C THR A 142 45.44 -28.06 29.25
N GLN A 143 46.69 -27.65 29.01
CA GLN A 143 47.23 -27.45 27.66
C GLN A 143 47.17 -28.74 26.82
N LEU A 144 47.47 -29.90 27.43
CA LEU A 144 47.39 -31.20 26.75
C LEU A 144 45.93 -31.61 26.47
N ALA A 145 44.96 -31.26 27.32
CA ALA A 145 43.54 -31.47 27.05
C ALA A 145 43.06 -30.64 25.85
N VAL A 146 43.50 -29.39 25.72
CA VAL A 146 43.25 -28.56 24.53
C VAL A 146 43.86 -29.22 23.28
N TRP A 147 45.13 -29.65 23.33
CA TRP A 147 45.79 -30.32 22.19
C TRP A 147 45.17 -31.68 21.82
N TYR A 148 44.55 -32.41 22.75
CA TYR A 148 43.74 -33.59 22.42
C TYR A 148 42.44 -33.27 21.65
N LEU A 149 42.01 -32.01 21.63
CA LEU A 149 40.82 -31.54 20.93
C LEU A 149 41.17 -30.76 19.65
N SER A 150 42.27 -29.99 19.65
CA SER A 150 42.71 -29.22 18.47
C SER A 150 43.58 -30.02 17.49
N ASP A 151 44.44 -30.91 17.99
CA ASP A 151 45.41 -31.70 17.20
C ASP A 151 45.11 -33.21 17.27
N ALA A 152 43.99 -33.58 17.91
CA ALA A 152 43.40 -34.91 18.05
C ALA A 152 44.37 -36.06 18.37
N ALA A 153 44.95 -36.69 17.35
CA ALA A 153 45.65 -37.96 17.44
C ALA A 153 47.18 -37.85 17.53
N GLU A 154 47.76 -36.67 17.26
CA GLU A 154 49.22 -36.55 17.17
C GLU A 154 49.93 -36.56 18.54
N VAL A 155 49.19 -36.31 19.62
CA VAL A 155 49.71 -36.17 20.99
C VAL A 155 49.92 -37.52 21.70
N THR A 156 50.60 -38.43 21.02
CA THR A 156 51.07 -39.71 21.59
C THR A 156 52.40 -39.55 22.33
N ASN A 157 52.89 -40.64 22.94
CA ASN A 157 54.30 -40.76 23.37
C ASN A 157 54.78 -39.82 24.49
N ILE A 158 53.91 -39.18 25.27
CA ILE A 158 54.31 -38.40 26.46
C ILE A 158 54.75 -39.34 27.61
N THR A 159 55.63 -38.87 28.49
CA THR A 159 56.21 -39.65 29.59
C THR A 159 55.83 -39.20 31.02
N ASP A 160 55.22 -38.02 31.22
CA ASP A 160 54.63 -37.66 32.52
C ASP A 160 53.22 -38.26 32.63
N ALA A 161 53.10 -39.29 33.47
CA ALA A 161 51.85 -40.02 33.66
C ALA A 161 50.74 -39.18 34.33
N ALA A 162 51.07 -38.26 35.24
CA ALA A 162 50.05 -37.45 35.92
C ALA A 162 49.44 -36.41 34.96
N VAL A 163 50.27 -35.80 34.11
CA VAL A 163 49.83 -34.87 33.06
C VAL A 163 48.92 -35.56 32.04
N ILE A 164 49.28 -36.77 31.58
CA ILE A 164 48.43 -37.56 30.66
C ILE A 164 47.09 -37.92 31.31
N GLN A 165 47.09 -38.34 32.57
CA GLN A 165 45.87 -38.74 33.27
C GLN A 165 44.93 -37.55 33.51
N LEU A 166 45.46 -36.41 33.94
CA LEU A 166 44.68 -35.17 34.06
C LEU A 166 44.12 -34.73 32.71
N ALA A 167 44.94 -34.71 31.65
CA ALA A 167 44.48 -34.28 30.33
C ALA A 167 43.41 -35.20 29.72
N GLY A 168 43.54 -36.52 29.92
CA GLY A 168 42.52 -37.48 29.51
C GLY A 168 41.21 -37.28 30.29
N HIS A 169 41.29 -37.08 31.60
CA HIS A 169 40.13 -36.78 32.45
C HIS A 169 39.44 -35.48 32.04
N LEU A 170 40.20 -34.40 31.83
CA LEU A 170 39.67 -33.11 31.38
C LEU A 170 39.00 -33.22 30.01
N ARG A 171 39.63 -33.88 29.03
CA ARG A 171 39.04 -34.13 27.70
C ARG A 171 37.73 -34.90 27.81
N ASP A 172 37.70 -36.01 28.52
CA ASP A 172 36.53 -36.89 28.58
C ASP A 172 35.36 -36.23 29.35
N ALA A 173 35.67 -35.47 30.41
CA ALA A 173 34.71 -34.63 31.11
C ALA A 173 34.21 -33.46 30.23
N ALA A 174 35.09 -32.83 29.45
CA ALA A 174 34.74 -31.73 28.56
C ALA A 174 33.83 -32.19 27.40
N VAL A 175 34.07 -33.35 26.80
CA VAL A 175 33.19 -33.97 25.78
C VAL A 175 31.80 -34.23 26.37
N ALA A 176 31.71 -34.79 27.58
CA ALA A 176 30.43 -35.04 28.24
C ALA A 176 29.70 -33.73 28.61
N ALA A 177 30.43 -32.72 29.09
CA ALA A 177 29.90 -31.40 29.43
C ALA A 177 29.42 -30.63 28.18
N ALA A 178 30.17 -30.67 27.08
CA ALA A 178 29.81 -30.03 25.81
C ALA A 178 28.56 -30.68 25.19
N ALA A 179 28.46 -32.02 25.20
CA ALA A 179 27.25 -32.72 24.78
C ALA A 179 26.03 -32.36 25.64
N THR A 180 26.21 -32.23 26.95
CA THR A 180 25.13 -31.82 27.89
C THR A 180 24.71 -30.36 27.66
N ALA A 181 25.67 -29.46 27.48
CA ALA A 181 25.42 -28.04 27.21
C ALA A 181 24.66 -27.85 25.89
N ARG A 182 25.10 -28.52 24.80
CA ARG A 182 24.41 -28.54 23.50
C ARG A 182 22.96 -29.01 23.61
N ALA A 183 22.69 -30.07 24.37
CA ALA A 183 21.34 -30.57 24.60
C ALA A 183 20.47 -29.59 25.41
N GLY A 184 21.08 -28.83 26.33
CA GLY A 184 20.43 -27.79 27.12
C GLY A 184 20.40 -26.40 26.49
N ARG A 185 20.68 -26.25 25.18
CA ARG A 185 20.52 -24.96 24.48
C ARG A 185 19.04 -24.66 24.22
N PRO A 186 18.65 -23.37 24.25
CA PRO A 186 17.26 -22.99 24.05
C PRO A 186 16.77 -23.38 22.66
N THR A 187 15.51 -23.78 22.58
CA THR A 187 14.79 -23.93 21.30
C THR A 187 13.61 -22.97 21.27
N ALA A 188 13.21 -22.57 20.06
CA ALA A 188 12.06 -21.68 19.83
C ALA A 188 11.24 -22.21 18.66
N SER A 189 9.93 -22.17 18.81
CA SER A 189 8.95 -22.52 17.76
C SER A 189 7.68 -21.68 17.96
N VAL A 190 6.94 -21.41 16.89
CA VAL A 190 5.68 -20.67 16.98
C VAL A 190 4.58 -21.36 16.18
N SER A 191 3.39 -21.45 16.77
CA SER A 191 2.24 -22.15 16.18
C SER A 191 1.03 -21.21 16.09
N PRO A 192 0.42 -21.03 14.89
CA PRO A 192 0.97 -21.39 13.58
C PRO A 192 2.21 -20.54 13.26
N ALA A 193 3.01 -20.95 12.27
CA ALA A 193 4.12 -20.12 11.78
C ALA A 193 3.64 -18.86 11.03
N SER A 194 2.43 -18.89 10.46
CA SER A 194 1.83 -17.75 9.78
C SER A 194 0.30 -17.71 9.87
N ALA A 195 -0.27 -16.52 9.70
CA ALA A 195 -1.71 -16.28 9.63
C ALA A 195 -2.06 -15.35 8.46
N THR A 196 -3.28 -15.48 7.92
CA THR A 196 -3.78 -14.64 6.82
C THR A 196 -5.19 -14.10 7.12
N GLY A 197 -5.50 -12.90 6.64
CA GLY A 197 -6.82 -12.28 6.85
C GLY A 197 -6.99 -10.91 6.17
N GLN A 198 -7.63 -9.98 6.86
CA GLN A 198 -7.95 -8.62 6.39
C GLN A 198 -7.45 -7.53 7.33
N ALA A 199 -7.19 -6.36 6.78
CA ALA A 199 -7.10 -5.13 7.55
C ALA A 199 -8.39 -4.89 8.35
N GLY A 200 -8.27 -4.64 9.66
CA GLY A 200 -9.36 -4.58 10.62
C GLY A 200 -9.56 -5.84 11.46
N GLU A 201 -8.83 -6.93 11.18
CA GLU A 201 -8.86 -8.17 11.96
C GLU A 201 -7.62 -8.29 12.89
N ARG A 202 -7.77 -9.09 13.95
CA ARG A 202 -6.63 -9.60 14.75
C ARG A 202 -6.20 -10.94 14.19
N LEU A 203 -4.99 -11.02 13.64
CA LEU A 203 -4.48 -12.20 12.96
C LEU A 203 -3.71 -13.09 13.94
N GLY A 204 -4.16 -14.32 14.12
CA GLY A 204 -3.69 -15.25 15.16
C GLY A 204 -4.83 -16.16 15.66
N PRO A 205 -4.73 -16.75 16.87
CA PRO A 205 -3.61 -16.64 17.78
C PRO A 205 -2.34 -17.29 17.24
N PHE A 206 -1.22 -16.65 17.51
CA PHE A 206 0.12 -17.25 17.49
C PHE A 206 0.50 -17.62 18.92
N GLN A 207 1.24 -18.71 19.11
CA GLN A 207 1.70 -19.15 20.43
C GLN A 207 3.18 -19.53 20.36
N LEU A 208 4.03 -18.78 21.06
CA LEU A 208 5.45 -19.09 21.22
C LEU A 208 5.63 -20.30 22.14
N SER A 209 6.40 -21.29 21.72
CA SER A 209 6.77 -22.46 22.51
C SER A 209 8.30 -22.59 22.54
N THR A 210 8.86 -22.65 23.73
CA THR A 210 10.31 -22.69 23.98
C THR A 210 10.66 -23.83 24.91
N ASP A 211 11.78 -24.51 24.65
CA ASP A 211 12.42 -25.41 25.62
C ASP A 211 13.81 -24.87 25.99
N HIS A 212 14.30 -25.21 27.19
CA HIS A 212 15.59 -24.80 27.76
C HIS A 212 15.91 -23.28 27.71
N ALA A 213 14.90 -22.42 27.60
CA ALA A 213 15.03 -20.97 27.70
C ALA A 213 15.09 -20.51 29.17
N ALA A 214 16.04 -19.62 29.48
CA ALA A 214 16.12 -18.89 30.76
C ALA A 214 15.28 -17.61 30.73
N SER A 215 15.09 -17.01 29.55
CA SER A 215 14.09 -15.96 29.29
C SER A 215 13.60 -16.00 27.85
N SER A 216 12.45 -15.38 27.59
CA SER A 216 11.85 -15.19 26.27
C SER A 216 11.62 -13.71 26.03
N THR A 217 12.36 -13.09 25.09
CA THR A 217 11.99 -11.88 24.30
C THR A 217 13.17 -11.31 23.51
N VAL A 218 12.91 -11.02 22.23
CA VAL A 218 13.12 -9.69 21.58
C VAL A 218 12.13 -9.65 20.42
N VAL A 219 11.20 -8.70 20.40
CA VAL A 219 10.36 -8.36 19.23
C VAL A 219 11.19 -7.50 18.28
N ARG A 220 11.33 -7.89 17.00
CA ARG A 220 12.07 -7.09 16.01
C ARG A 220 11.19 -6.65 14.82
N GLU A 221 11.03 -5.34 14.69
CA GLU A 221 10.52 -4.57 13.54
C GLU A 221 9.15 -4.96 12.95
N LEU A 222 8.09 -4.42 13.56
CA LEU A 222 6.76 -4.32 12.94
C LEU A 222 6.67 -3.04 12.07
N PRO A 223 5.85 -3.02 11.00
CA PRO A 223 5.40 -1.78 10.38
C PRO A 223 4.67 -0.92 11.41
N SER A 224 4.96 0.39 11.49
CA SER A 224 4.53 1.29 12.58
C SER A 224 3.02 1.46 12.78
N THR A 225 2.19 0.86 11.93
CA THR A 225 0.72 0.82 12.07
C THR A 225 0.20 -0.49 12.66
N VAL A 226 0.97 -1.57 12.64
CA VAL A 226 0.54 -2.91 13.10
C VAL A 226 1.11 -3.17 14.49
N ARG A 227 0.27 -3.70 15.38
CA ARG A 227 0.64 -3.95 16.78
C ARG A 227 0.62 -5.44 17.08
N LEU A 228 1.45 -5.88 18.02
CA LEU A 228 1.26 -7.17 18.67
C LEU A 228 0.39 -6.94 19.90
N VAL A 229 -0.63 -7.77 20.08
CA VAL A 229 -1.58 -7.66 21.20
C VAL A 229 -1.89 -9.01 21.82
N ASP A 230 -2.34 -8.98 23.07
CA ASP A 230 -2.82 -10.13 23.82
C ASP A 230 -4.29 -10.49 23.48
N ALA A 231 -4.91 -11.35 24.29
CA ALA A 231 -6.31 -11.74 24.14
C ALA A 231 -7.31 -10.60 24.46
N GLY A 232 -6.97 -9.66 25.35
CA GLY A 232 -7.75 -8.43 25.56
C GLY A 232 -7.65 -7.49 24.35
N GLY A 233 -6.43 -7.30 23.85
CA GLY A 233 -6.08 -6.28 22.86
C GLY A 233 -5.08 -5.26 23.35
N ASP A 234 -4.48 -5.50 24.50
CA ASP A 234 -3.44 -4.66 25.09
C ASP A 234 -2.07 -5.10 24.54
N GLU A 235 -1.14 -4.16 24.43
CA GLU A 235 0.23 -4.44 23.95
C GLU A 235 1.03 -5.16 25.06
N PRO A 236 1.89 -6.15 24.72
CA PRO A 236 2.70 -6.86 25.71
C PRO A 236 3.59 -5.90 26.52
N THR A 237 3.63 -6.08 27.84
CA THR A 237 4.40 -5.22 28.76
C THR A 237 5.89 -5.28 28.42
N ASP A 238 6.52 -4.10 28.32
CA ASP A 238 7.93 -3.91 27.92
C ASP A 238 8.31 -4.57 26.56
N GLY A 239 7.30 -4.92 25.75
CA GLY A 239 7.46 -5.66 24.49
C GLY A 239 7.69 -7.17 24.68
N GLU A 240 7.51 -7.71 25.90
CA GLU A 240 7.84 -9.10 26.20
C GLU A 240 6.71 -10.09 25.89
N LEU A 241 7.02 -11.18 25.18
CA LEU A 241 6.09 -12.26 24.87
C LEU A 241 6.50 -13.55 25.59
N ALA A 242 5.78 -13.87 26.66
CA ALA A 242 5.99 -15.08 27.45
C ALA A 242 5.58 -16.35 26.69
N ALA A 243 6.40 -17.40 26.80
CA ALA A 243 6.11 -18.70 26.21
C ALA A 243 4.77 -19.28 26.71
N GLY A 244 4.01 -19.90 25.80
CA GLY A 244 2.67 -20.44 26.05
C GLY A 244 1.54 -19.41 26.04
N VAL A 245 1.82 -18.10 26.05
CA VAL A 245 0.78 -17.05 25.95
C VAL A 245 0.41 -16.83 24.47
N PRO A 246 -0.90 -16.80 24.11
CA PRO A 246 -1.32 -16.49 22.76
C PRO A 246 -1.25 -14.97 22.48
N PHE A 247 -0.79 -14.61 21.28
CA PHE A 247 -0.74 -13.23 20.80
C PHE A 247 -1.29 -13.11 19.37
N TRP A 248 -1.62 -11.88 18.95
CA TRP A 248 -2.16 -11.56 17.63
C TRP A 248 -1.45 -10.36 17.02
N PHE A 249 -1.46 -10.26 15.69
CA PHE A 249 -1.20 -9.01 15.00
C PHE A 249 -2.52 -8.24 14.86
N ASP A 250 -2.65 -7.10 15.52
CA ASP A 250 -3.77 -6.16 15.40
C ASP A 250 -3.51 -5.25 14.18
N VAL A 251 -4.23 -5.50 13.09
CA VAL A 251 -4.06 -4.77 11.82
C VAL A 251 -5.15 -3.71 11.70
N PRO A 252 -4.83 -2.40 11.63
CA PRO A 252 -5.85 -1.36 11.51
C PRO A 252 -6.70 -1.49 10.25
N ALA A 253 -7.99 -1.17 10.35
CA ALA A 253 -8.95 -1.20 9.23
C ALA A 253 -8.47 -0.43 7.97
N ALA A 254 -7.76 0.68 8.17
CA ALA A 254 -7.23 1.51 7.09
C ALA A 254 -5.89 1.03 6.49
N ALA A 255 -5.34 -0.11 6.94
CA ALA A 255 -4.08 -0.62 6.43
C ALA A 255 -4.21 -1.09 4.96
N PRO A 256 -3.26 -0.74 4.07
CA PRO A 256 -3.19 -1.34 2.75
C PRO A 256 -2.85 -2.84 2.86
N ALA A 257 -3.10 -3.60 1.79
CA ALA A 257 -2.68 -5.00 1.72
C ALA A 257 -1.16 -5.13 1.92
N GLY A 258 -0.72 -6.11 2.71
CA GLY A 258 0.68 -6.23 3.11
C GLY A 258 0.94 -7.39 4.08
N SER A 259 2.08 -7.32 4.76
CA SER A 259 2.51 -8.30 5.75
C SER A 259 3.38 -7.68 6.83
N ALA A 260 3.44 -8.33 7.99
CA ALA A 260 4.35 -8.06 9.09
C ALA A 260 4.98 -9.38 9.55
N SER A 261 6.23 -9.34 9.96
CA SER A 261 6.89 -10.42 10.70
C SER A 261 7.15 -9.95 12.13
N VAL A 262 7.26 -10.89 13.06
CA VAL A 262 8.01 -10.68 14.29
C VAL A 262 8.99 -11.83 14.48
N ALA A 263 10.27 -11.50 14.52
CA ALA A 263 11.29 -12.40 15.06
C ALA A 263 11.09 -12.49 16.57
N LEU A 264 11.07 -13.71 17.11
CA LEU A 264 10.91 -14.01 18.54
C LEU A 264 12.14 -14.79 19.03
N THR A 265 12.90 -14.22 19.97
CA THR A 265 14.13 -14.84 20.48
C THR A 265 13.94 -15.44 21.87
N ALA A 266 14.22 -16.74 21.99
CA ALA A 266 14.40 -17.46 23.25
C ALA A 266 15.89 -17.43 23.64
N VAL A 267 16.18 -17.06 24.88
CA VAL A 267 17.53 -16.86 25.41
C VAL A 267 17.82 -17.90 26.48
N GLY A 268 18.93 -18.62 26.35
CA GLY A 268 19.34 -19.68 27.27
C GLY A 268 20.08 -19.15 28.50
N SER A 269 20.55 -20.07 29.34
CA SER A 269 21.51 -19.75 30.40
C SER A 269 22.91 -19.49 29.80
N PRO A 270 23.74 -18.61 30.39
CA PRO A 270 25.14 -18.48 30.01
C PRO A 270 25.89 -19.82 30.13
N GLU A 271 26.65 -20.17 29.10
CA GLU A 271 27.50 -21.37 29.03
C GLU A 271 28.98 -20.99 28.78
N PRO A 272 29.93 -21.87 29.15
CA PRO A 272 31.33 -21.70 28.73
C PRO A 272 31.46 -21.58 27.21
N ALA A 273 32.31 -20.65 26.80
CA ALA A 273 32.70 -20.44 25.40
C ALA A 273 34.23 -20.30 25.32
N THR A 274 34.75 -20.11 24.11
CA THR A 274 36.15 -19.72 23.89
C THR A 274 36.23 -18.32 23.31
N ARG A 275 37.41 -17.70 23.44
CA ARG A 275 37.83 -16.52 22.70
C ARG A 275 39.11 -16.86 21.96
N LEU A 276 39.04 -16.92 20.63
CA LEU A 276 40.14 -17.30 19.76
C LEU A 276 40.90 -16.05 19.30
N PHE A 277 42.21 -16.04 19.48
CA PHE A 277 43.10 -14.95 19.12
C PHE A 277 44.14 -15.41 18.10
N THR A 278 44.00 -14.96 16.84
CA THR A 278 44.90 -15.36 15.74
C THR A 278 45.91 -14.25 15.42
N PRO A 279 47.17 -14.58 15.10
CA PRO A 279 48.13 -13.59 14.59
C PRO A 279 47.90 -13.27 13.11
N GLU A 280 48.39 -12.11 12.67
CA GLU A 280 48.37 -11.71 11.26
C GLU A 280 49.00 -12.77 10.34
N GLN A 281 48.20 -13.29 9.39
CA GLN A 281 48.61 -14.36 8.47
C GLN A 281 49.86 -13.98 7.69
N SER A 282 50.92 -14.76 7.85
CA SER A 282 52.26 -14.44 7.35
C SER A 282 53.17 -15.67 7.40
N THR A 283 54.37 -15.57 6.81
CA THR A 283 55.35 -16.67 6.77
C THR A 283 56.64 -16.30 7.54
N PRO A 284 57.13 -17.15 8.46
CA PRO A 284 56.49 -18.36 8.98
C PRO A 284 55.20 -18.04 9.74
N ALA A 285 54.30 -19.03 9.81
CA ALA A 285 53.11 -18.97 10.64
C ALA A 285 53.48 -18.80 12.12
N ALA A 286 52.60 -18.15 12.88
CA ALA A 286 52.71 -17.96 14.31
C ALA A 286 51.46 -18.52 14.98
N GLN A 287 51.62 -18.99 16.22
CA GLN A 287 50.61 -19.77 16.92
C GLN A 287 49.40 -18.93 17.36
N ALA A 288 48.20 -19.39 17.07
CA ALA A 288 46.96 -18.90 17.64
C ALA A 288 46.83 -19.30 19.13
N LEU A 289 46.12 -18.47 19.90
CA LEU A 289 45.85 -18.70 21.32
C LEU A 289 44.35 -18.74 21.58
N VAL A 290 43.93 -19.56 22.54
CA VAL A 290 42.53 -19.69 22.96
C VAL A 290 42.39 -19.41 24.46
N ALA A 291 41.50 -18.49 24.80
CA ALA A 291 41.15 -18.11 26.17
C ALA A 291 39.73 -18.59 26.52
N PRO A 292 39.40 -18.81 27.80
CA PRO A 292 38.03 -19.05 28.21
C PRO A 292 37.17 -17.80 28.00
N GLY A 293 35.89 -18.02 27.71
CA GLY A 293 34.88 -16.97 27.64
C GLY A 293 33.52 -17.49 28.10
N THR A 294 32.50 -16.66 27.99
CA THR A 294 31.10 -17.02 28.27
C THR A 294 30.22 -16.51 27.15
N ARG A 295 29.30 -17.33 26.67
CA ARG A 295 28.26 -16.90 25.72
C ARG A 295 26.88 -17.25 26.25
N THR A 296 25.86 -16.54 25.77
CA THR A 296 24.47 -16.88 26.05
C THR A 296 23.85 -17.38 24.74
N PRO A 297 23.55 -18.68 24.60
CA PRO A 297 22.98 -19.22 23.37
C PRO A 297 21.53 -18.75 23.22
N SER A 298 21.06 -18.63 21.98
CA SER A 298 19.71 -18.15 21.66
C SER A 298 19.14 -18.82 20.42
N ALA A 299 17.83 -19.07 20.42
CA ALA A 299 17.09 -19.52 19.25
C ALA A 299 16.05 -18.47 18.85
N THR A 300 15.97 -18.16 17.55
CA THR A 300 15.01 -17.18 17.01
C THR A 300 14.06 -17.86 16.04
N VAL A 301 12.77 -17.52 16.12
CA VAL A 301 11.72 -18.00 15.20
C VAL A 301 10.88 -16.82 14.72
N ASP A 302 10.51 -16.79 13.44
CA ASP A 302 9.62 -15.78 12.89
C ASP A 302 8.14 -16.21 12.98
N ALA A 303 7.28 -15.29 13.37
CA ALA A 303 5.83 -15.37 13.22
C ALA A 303 5.37 -14.36 12.15
N VAL A 304 4.63 -14.80 11.13
CA VAL A 304 4.31 -13.94 9.97
C VAL A 304 2.80 -13.75 9.78
N ALA A 305 2.33 -12.51 9.82
CA ALA A 305 0.97 -12.15 9.45
C ALA A 305 0.92 -11.49 8.05
N SER A 306 -0.11 -11.81 7.26
CA SER A 306 -0.36 -11.14 5.97
C SER A 306 -1.85 -10.89 5.75
N TRP A 307 -2.19 -9.82 5.04
CA TRP A 307 -3.58 -9.40 4.88
C TRP A 307 -3.85 -8.73 3.54
N ARG A 308 -5.09 -8.85 3.08
CA ARG A 308 -5.66 -7.94 2.09
C ARG A 308 -6.17 -6.67 2.78
N ALA A 309 -6.32 -5.58 2.03
CA ALA A 309 -7.02 -4.39 2.51
C ALA A 309 -8.46 -4.76 2.94
N GLN A 310 -9.09 -3.95 3.78
CA GLN A 310 -10.45 -4.19 4.22
C GLN A 310 -11.40 -4.19 3.01
N ASP A 311 -12.40 -5.08 3.02
CA ASP A 311 -13.45 -5.09 2.00
C ASP A 311 -14.43 -3.92 2.29
N VAL A 312 -14.61 -3.03 1.30
CA VAL A 312 -15.42 -1.81 1.39
C VAL A 312 -16.37 -1.75 0.19
N ALA A 313 -17.67 -1.63 0.48
CA ALA A 313 -18.72 -1.54 -0.54
C ALA A 313 -18.52 -0.32 -1.47
N PRO A 314 -18.97 -0.40 -2.74
CA PRO A 314 -18.73 0.64 -3.72
C PRO A 314 -19.57 1.90 -3.45
N GLY A 315 -19.09 3.07 -3.91
CA GLY A 315 -19.84 4.33 -3.86
C GLY A 315 -19.28 5.37 -4.83
N PHE A 316 -20.14 5.98 -5.66
CA PHE A 316 -19.72 6.97 -6.66
C PHE A 316 -19.24 8.27 -6.02
N THR A 317 -18.14 8.80 -6.55
CA THR A 317 -17.58 10.12 -6.18
C THR A 317 -17.77 11.16 -7.29
N THR A 318 -18.20 10.76 -8.49
CA THR A 318 -18.45 11.66 -9.63
C THR A 318 -19.79 12.38 -9.58
N PRO A 319 -19.89 13.62 -10.11
CA PRO A 319 -21.17 14.31 -10.31
C PRO A 319 -22.12 13.54 -11.26
N PRO A 320 -23.44 13.51 -10.99
CA PRO A 320 -24.41 12.69 -11.74
C PRO A 320 -24.86 13.31 -13.08
N GLY A 321 -23.98 14.00 -13.80
CA GLY A 321 -24.33 14.54 -15.12
C GLY A 321 -23.23 15.38 -15.78
N ALA A 322 -23.43 15.65 -17.07
CA ALA A 322 -22.55 16.47 -17.90
C ALA A 322 -23.33 17.14 -19.03
N THR A 323 -22.68 18.03 -19.77
CA THR A 323 -23.27 18.74 -20.92
C THR A 323 -22.33 18.68 -22.12
N VAL A 324 -22.88 18.51 -23.32
CA VAL A 324 -22.14 18.42 -24.58
C VAL A 324 -22.97 19.00 -25.73
N VAL A 325 -22.30 19.48 -26.78
CA VAL A 325 -22.95 19.92 -28.02
C VAL A 325 -23.35 18.72 -28.89
N ALA A 326 -24.51 18.78 -29.53
CA ALA A 326 -25.02 17.79 -30.47
C ALA A 326 -23.96 17.36 -31.51
N GLY A 327 -23.80 16.05 -31.72
CA GLY A 327 -22.80 15.49 -32.63
C GLY A 327 -21.33 15.70 -32.23
N GLY A 328 -21.03 16.32 -31.10
CA GLY A 328 -19.67 16.52 -30.61
C GLY A 328 -19.04 15.25 -30.02
N PRO A 329 -17.70 15.13 -30.00
CA PRO A 329 -17.03 14.06 -29.26
C PRO A 329 -17.22 14.26 -27.75
N PHE A 330 -17.39 13.17 -27.01
CA PHE A 330 -17.58 13.20 -25.56
C PHE A 330 -16.74 12.14 -24.85
N GLU A 331 -16.20 12.53 -23.69
CA GLU A 331 -15.53 11.66 -22.74
C GLU A 331 -15.96 12.05 -21.32
N HIS A 332 -16.33 11.06 -20.51
CA HIS A 332 -16.52 11.22 -19.08
C HIS A 332 -15.97 10.01 -18.35
N ARG A 333 -15.24 10.22 -17.25
CA ARG A 333 -14.76 9.16 -16.37
C ARG A 333 -15.63 9.10 -15.14
N PHE A 334 -16.28 7.97 -14.91
CA PHE A 334 -16.90 7.64 -13.62
C PHE A 334 -15.84 7.24 -12.61
N GLU A 335 -16.00 7.70 -11.37
CA GLU A 335 -15.13 7.33 -10.25
C GLU A 335 -15.98 6.83 -9.07
N ALA A 336 -15.48 5.81 -8.40
CA ALA A 336 -16.12 5.23 -7.24
C ALA A 336 -15.06 4.75 -6.23
N SER A 337 -15.31 5.02 -4.95
CA SER A 337 -14.63 4.34 -3.85
C SER A 337 -15.05 2.87 -3.78
N GLY A 338 -14.20 2.03 -3.20
CA GLY A 338 -14.50 0.63 -2.92
C GLY A 338 -13.22 -0.21 -2.87
N SER A 339 -13.26 -1.31 -2.10
CA SER A 339 -12.18 -2.29 -1.97
C SER A 339 -12.80 -3.69 -1.98
N PRO A 340 -12.46 -4.62 -2.90
CA PRO A 340 -11.60 -4.43 -4.08
C PRO A 340 -12.07 -3.30 -4.99
N ARG A 341 -11.22 -2.88 -5.93
CA ARG A 341 -11.56 -1.77 -6.85
C ARG A 341 -12.83 -2.10 -7.65
N PRO A 342 -13.84 -1.21 -7.70
CA PRO A 342 -15.05 -1.46 -8.48
C PRO A 342 -14.80 -1.59 -9.98
N ALA A 343 -15.52 -2.53 -10.60
CA ALA A 343 -15.78 -2.55 -12.03
C ALA A 343 -17.08 -1.79 -12.33
N PHE A 344 -17.14 -1.15 -13.50
CA PHE A 344 -18.27 -0.34 -13.94
C PHE A 344 -19.10 -1.07 -15.00
N SER A 345 -20.39 -0.80 -15.01
CA SER A 345 -21.35 -1.28 -16.00
C SER A 345 -22.43 -0.22 -16.22
N ALA A 346 -23.15 -0.27 -17.33
CA ALA A 346 -24.24 0.64 -17.62
C ALA A 346 -25.49 -0.11 -18.11
N GLY A 347 -26.64 0.52 -17.93
CA GLY A 347 -27.86 0.21 -18.69
C GLY A 347 -27.73 0.65 -20.17
N PRO A 348 -28.86 0.84 -20.87
CA PRO A 348 -28.86 1.32 -22.25
C PRO A 348 -28.10 2.64 -22.40
N LEU A 349 -27.02 2.62 -23.20
CA LEU A 349 -26.27 3.82 -23.57
C LEU A 349 -26.94 4.56 -24.74
N PRO A 350 -26.75 5.89 -24.87
CA PRO A 350 -27.20 6.61 -26.06
C PRO A 350 -26.41 6.15 -27.31
N PRO A 351 -26.99 6.25 -28.52
CA PRO A 351 -26.30 5.82 -29.74
C PRO A 351 -24.95 6.49 -29.92
N GLY A 352 -23.91 5.71 -30.22
CA GLY A 352 -22.54 6.20 -30.41
C GLY A 352 -21.64 6.13 -29.16
N PHE A 353 -22.15 5.69 -28.02
CA PHE A 353 -21.38 5.54 -26.78
C PHE A 353 -20.96 4.10 -26.44
N THR A 354 -19.78 3.97 -25.84
CA THR A 354 -19.32 2.79 -25.10
C THR A 354 -18.80 3.17 -23.71
N LEU A 355 -19.02 2.30 -22.73
CA LEU A 355 -18.41 2.39 -21.40
C LEU A 355 -17.32 1.34 -21.29
N ASP A 356 -16.11 1.77 -20.94
CA ASP A 356 -15.01 0.88 -20.57
C ASP A 356 -15.20 0.43 -19.11
N ALA A 357 -15.44 -0.86 -18.92
CA ALA A 357 -15.85 -1.44 -17.63
C ALA A 357 -14.75 -1.38 -16.56
N ASP A 358 -13.48 -1.44 -16.96
CA ASP A 358 -12.36 -1.38 -16.03
C ASP A 358 -12.05 0.06 -15.65
N SER A 359 -11.76 0.94 -16.61
CA SER A 359 -11.33 2.32 -16.34
C SER A 359 -12.44 3.25 -15.87
N GLY A 360 -13.71 2.88 -16.09
CA GLY A 360 -14.91 3.67 -15.78
C GLY A 360 -15.20 4.75 -16.83
N VAL A 361 -14.59 4.69 -18.02
CA VAL A 361 -14.62 5.78 -18.99
C VAL A 361 -15.70 5.56 -20.06
N LEU A 362 -16.67 6.47 -20.11
CA LEU A 362 -17.69 6.59 -21.14
C LEU A 362 -17.16 7.47 -22.29
N ARG A 363 -17.04 6.91 -23.50
CA ARG A 363 -16.54 7.59 -24.70
C ARG A 363 -17.51 7.42 -25.86
N GLY A 364 -17.60 8.44 -26.72
CA GLY A 364 -18.42 8.35 -27.92
C GLY A 364 -18.60 9.68 -28.65
N THR A 365 -19.54 9.68 -29.58
CA THR A 365 -20.09 10.90 -30.19
C THR A 365 -21.46 11.16 -29.59
N ALA A 366 -21.73 12.40 -29.17
CA ALA A 366 -23.03 12.78 -28.66
C ALA A 366 -24.15 12.61 -29.72
N PRO A 367 -25.38 12.24 -29.31
CA PRO A 367 -26.55 12.28 -30.17
C PRO A 367 -26.65 13.59 -30.97
N THR A 368 -27.18 13.51 -32.19
CA THR A 368 -27.42 14.69 -33.03
C THR A 368 -28.71 15.43 -32.68
N ALA A 369 -29.56 14.86 -31.82
CA ALA A 369 -30.74 15.53 -31.29
C ALA A 369 -30.44 16.14 -29.91
N ALA A 370 -30.85 17.39 -29.70
CA ALA A 370 -30.75 18.06 -28.41
C ALA A 370 -31.79 17.49 -27.42
N GLY A 371 -31.41 17.34 -26.14
CA GLY A 371 -32.26 16.74 -25.11
C GLY A 371 -31.50 16.23 -23.90
N GLU A 372 -32.20 15.48 -23.03
CA GLU A 372 -31.60 14.82 -21.86
C GLU A 372 -31.56 13.30 -22.07
N TYR A 373 -30.37 12.73 -21.89
CA TYR A 373 -30.08 11.31 -22.08
C TYR A 373 -29.67 10.70 -20.73
N PRO A 374 -30.61 10.11 -19.97
CA PRO A 374 -30.30 9.45 -18.71
C PRO A 374 -29.60 8.11 -18.96
N VAL A 375 -28.54 7.84 -18.20
CA VAL A 375 -27.77 6.60 -18.19
C VAL A 375 -27.68 6.10 -16.75
N GLU A 376 -28.17 4.90 -16.48
CA GLU A 376 -27.96 4.24 -15.20
C GLU A 376 -26.60 3.53 -15.21
N VAL A 377 -25.67 3.96 -14.36
CA VAL A 377 -24.32 3.38 -14.23
C VAL A 377 -24.21 2.66 -12.89
N THR A 378 -23.69 1.43 -12.90
CA THR A 378 -23.52 0.60 -11.71
C THR A 378 -22.04 0.29 -11.47
N ALA A 379 -21.57 0.56 -10.26
CA ALA A 379 -20.23 0.21 -9.79
C ALA A 379 -20.31 -0.96 -8.79
N ALA A 380 -19.57 -2.04 -9.05
CA ALA A 380 -19.63 -3.27 -8.26
C ALA A 380 -18.23 -3.88 -8.04
N ASN A 381 -17.98 -4.42 -6.84
CA ASN A 381 -16.73 -5.12 -6.49
C ASN A 381 -16.97 -6.46 -5.75
N GLY A 382 -18.24 -6.92 -5.67
CA GLY A 382 -18.63 -8.11 -4.91
C GLY A 382 -18.85 -7.88 -3.41
N VAL A 383 -18.57 -6.68 -2.88
CA VAL A 383 -18.72 -6.33 -1.47
C VAL A 383 -20.02 -5.55 -1.25
N GLY A 384 -20.90 -6.07 -0.39
CA GLY A 384 -22.17 -5.42 -0.04
C GLY A 384 -23.11 -5.28 -1.23
N THR A 385 -23.78 -4.13 -1.34
CA THR A 385 -24.66 -3.79 -2.47
C THR A 385 -23.91 -2.93 -3.48
N ALA A 386 -24.05 -3.23 -4.77
CA ALA A 386 -23.50 -2.41 -5.85
C ALA A 386 -24.11 -0.99 -5.83
N ALA A 387 -23.27 0.02 -6.06
CA ALA A 387 -23.74 1.40 -6.13
C ALA A 387 -24.33 1.69 -7.51
N GLY A 388 -25.46 2.40 -7.55
CA GLY A 388 -26.06 2.93 -8.77
C GLY A 388 -26.00 4.45 -8.82
N GLN A 389 -25.64 5.01 -9.97
CA GLN A 389 -25.69 6.44 -10.26
C GLN A 389 -26.47 6.67 -11.56
N ARG A 390 -27.59 7.40 -11.44
CA ARG A 390 -28.31 7.95 -12.58
C ARG A 390 -27.56 9.18 -13.10
N PHE A 391 -26.78 9.00 -14.14
CA PHE A 391 -26.07 10.07 -14.84
C PHE A 391 -26.99 10.71 -15.90
N VAL A 392 -27.01 12.03 -16.00
CA VAL A 392 -27.77 12.73 -17.07
C VAL A 392 -26.81 13.45 -18.01
N LEU A 393 -26.74 12.99 -19.27
CA LEU A 393 -26.07 13.72 -20.34
C LEU A 393 -27.06 14.72 -20.96
N ARG A 394 -26.82 16.02 -20.78
CA ARG A 394 -27.52 17.07 -21.53
C ARG A 394 -26.82 17.26 -22.87
N VAL A 395 -27.55 17.06 -23.96
CA VAL A 395 -27.11 17.42 -25.32
C VAL A 395 -27.75 18.76 -25.67
N GLU A 396 -26.92 19.77 -25.88
CA GLU A 396 -27.33 21.12 -26.31
C GLU A 396 -27.18 21.27 -27.82
N PRO A 397 -28.02 22.08 -28.49
CA PRO A 397 -27.87 22.33 -29.92
C PRO A 397 -26.55 23.04 -30.24
N GLY A 398 -26.04 22.81 -31.45
CA GLY A 398 -24.88 23.54 -31.97
C GLY A 398 -25.13 25.02 -32.25
N PRO A 399 -24.10 25.76 -32.69
CA PRO A 399 -24.28 27.12 -33.21
C PRO A 399 -25.22 27.11 -34.43
N ALA A 400 -25.87 28.25 -34.69
CA ALA A 400 -26.81 28.36 -35.80
C ALA A 400 -26.15 28.01 -37.15
N SER A 401 -26.79 27.10 -37.88
CA SER A 401 -26.48 26.76 -39.28
C SER A 401 -27.56 27.26 -40.24
N THR A 402 -28.78 27.51 -39.74
CA THR A 402 -29.88 28.12 -40.50
C THR A 402 -30.64 29.10 -39.62
N VAL A 403 -31.14 30.18 -40.21
CA VAL A 403 -31.98 31.19 -39.56
C VAL A 403 -33.14 31.51 -40.49
N ALA A 404 -34.36 31.44 -39.97
CA ALA A 404 -35.58 31.88 -40.62
C ALA A 404 -36.21 33.01 -39.80
N ALA A 405 -36.64 34.06 -40.48
CA ALA A 405 -37.37 35.18 -39.88
C ALA A 405 -38.71 35.35 -40.60
N THR A 406 -39.80 35.26 -39.83
CA THR A 406 -41.16 35.40 -40.35
C THR A 406 -41.76 36.71 -39.82
N PRO A 407 -42.11 37.67 -40.69
CA PRO A 407 -42.73 38.93 -40.27
C PRO A 407 -44.22 38.74 -39.95
N SER A 408 -44.72 39.49 -38.97
CA SER A 408 -46.16 39.54 -38.64
C SER A 408 -47.04 40.08 -39.78
N ALA A 409 -46.48 40.87 -40.69
CA ALA A 409 -47.09 41.29 -41.95
C ALA A 409 -46.03 41.56 -43.03
N THR A 410 -46.32 41.24 -44.29
CA THR A 410 -45.43 41.53 -45.43
C THR A 410 -45.65 42.92 -46.06
N SER A 411 -46.70 43.63 -45.65
CA SER A 411 -46.96 45.02 -46.00
C SER A 411 -47.65 45.76 -44.85
N VAL A 412 -47.27 47.01 -44.64
CA VAL A 412 -47.78 47.90 -43.57
C VAL A 412 -47.85 49.34 -44.08
N PRO A 413 -48.72 50.22 -43.52
CA PRO A 413 -48.67 51.65 -43.82
C PRO A 413 -47.42 52.30 -43.23
N VAL A 414 -47.10 53.53 -43.65
CA VAL A 414 -46.06 54.37 -43.02
C VAL A 414 -46.34 54.53 -41.52
N ARG A 415 -45.28 54.46 -40.70
CA ARG A 415 -45.31 54.35 -39.22
C ARG A 415 -45.93 53.04 -38.69
N GLY A 416 -46.34 52.13 -39.57
CA GLY A 416 -46.62 50.75 -39.21
C GLY A 416 -45.38 50.04 -38.66
N SER A 417 -45.59 48.92 -37.99
CA SER A 417 -44.53 48.10 -37.41
C SER A 417 -44.76 46.62 -37.70
N VAL A 418 -43.66 45.87 -37.74
CA VAL A 418 -43.63 44.42 -37.93
C VAL A 418 -42.87 43.79 -36.77
N ASP A 419 -43.40 42.68 -36.27
CA ASP A 419 -42.72 41.80 -35.31
C ASP A 419 -42.13 40.62 -36.08
N LEU A 420 -40.86 40.29 -35.83
CA LEU A 420 -40.17 39.16 -36.47
C LEU A 420 -40.14 37.96 -35.52
N THR A 421 -40.79 36.86 -35.91
CA THR A 421 -40.59 35.55 -35.28
C THR A 421 -39.34 34.92 -35.86
N VAL A 422 -38.35 34.61 -35.01
CA VAL A 422 -37.06 34.03 -35.43
C VAL A 422 -36.97 32.57 -35.01
N ASP A 423 -36.83 31.67 -35.98
CA ASP A 423 -36.45 30.26 -35.78
C ASP A 423 -35.00 30.09 -36.23
N ALA A 424 -34.12 29.67 -35.33
CA ALA A 424 -32.72 29.37 -35.65
C ALA A 424 -32.43 27.92 -35.30
N ARG A 425 -31.68 27.22 -36.17
CA ARG A 425 -31.37 25.80 -36.01
C ARG A 425 -29.91 25.50 -36.26
N ASP A 426 -29.39 24.52 -35.54
CA ASP A 426 -28.03 24.02 -35.73
C ASP A 426 -27.89 23.17 -37.00
N ALA A 427 -26.69 22.64 -37.24
CA ALA A 427 -26.38 21.79 -38.39
C ALA A 427 -27.14 20.45 -38.44
N PHE A 428 -27.81 20.05 -37.34
CA PHE A 428 -28.62 18.84 -37.24
C PHE A 428 -30.13 19.13 -37.25
N GLY A 429 -30.52 20.41 -37.33
CA GLY A 429 -31.92 20.86 -37.37
C GLY A 429 -32.56 21.07 -36.00
N ASN A 430 -31.80 20.97 -34.91
CA ASN A 430 -32.29 21.24 -33.55
C ASN A 430 -32.68 22.73 -33.43
N PRO A 431 -33.84 23.07 -32.83
CA PRO A 431 -34.16 24.45 -32.51
C PRO A 431 -33.19 24.98 -31.46
N ILE A 432 -32.67 26.18 -31.67
CA ILE A 432 -31.79 26.87 -30.73
C ILE A 432 -32.65 27.66 -29.74
N PRO A 433 -32.56 27.40 -28.42
CA PRO A 433 -33.25 28.17 -27.39
C PRO A 433 -32.98 29.67 -27.52
N ASP A 434 -34.03 30.44 -27.26
CA ASP A 434 -33.99 31.90 -27.16
C ASP A 434 -33.42 32.62 -28.40
N ALA A 435 -33.53 31.98 -29.59
CA ALA A 435 -33.05 32.50 -30.88
C ALA A 435 -33.47 33.96 -31.15
N ALA A 436 -34.69 34.35 -30.79
CA ALA A 436 -35.18 35.73 -30.92
C ALA A 436 -34.46 36.75 -30.01
N SER A 437 -33.96 36.33 -28.84
CA SER A 437 -33.13 37.18 -27.97
C SER A 437 -31.67 37.29 -28.46
N ARG A 438 -31.21 36.28 -29.21
CA ARG A 438 -29.90 36.21 -29.85
C ARG A 438 -29.87 36.85 -31.25
N ALA A 439 -31.02 37.31 -31.72
CA ALA A 439 -31.18 37.86 -33.07
C ALA A 439 -30.71 39.31 -33.15
N VAL A 440 -29.77 39.59 -34.05
CA VAL A 440 -29.41 40.94 -34.47
C VAL A 440 -30.20 41.28 -35.74
N VAL A 441 -31.04 42.32 -35.66
CA VAL A 441 -31.83 42.83 -36.79
C VAL A 441 -31.21 44.13 -37.29
N THR A 442 -31.11 44.28 -38.61
CA THR A 442 -30.69 45.50 -39.30
C THR A 442 -31.62 45.79 -40.48
N SER A 443 -31.66 47.04 -40.94
CA SER A 443 -32.43 47.47 -42.12
C SER A 443 -31.52 48.15 -43.14
N ASP A 444 -31.87 48.05 -44.42
CA ASP A 444 -31.26 48.85 -45.50
C ASP A 444 -31.68 50.34 -45.45
N HIS A 445 -32.75 50.67 -44.73
CA HIS A 445 -33.22 52.04 -44.50
C HIS A 445 -32.75 52.57 -43.14
N PRO A 446 -31.77 53.52 -43.08
CA PRO A 446 -31.14 53.97 -41.83
C PRO A 446 -32.01 54.92 -40.97
N ARG A 447 -33.33 54.93 -41.21
CA ARG A 447 -34.32 55.65 -40.40
C ARG A 447 -35.29 54.71 -39.67
N ASP A 448 -35.27 53.41 -39.99
CA ASP A 448 -36.11 52.45 -39.30
C ASP A 448 -35.72 52.33 -37.84
N VAL A 449 -36.73 52.23 -36.97
CA VAL A 449 -36.52 52.04 -35.54
C VAL A 449 -36.62 50.55 -35.25
N ILE A 450 -35.54 49.97 -34.71
CA ILE A 450 -35.41 48.55 -34.40
C ILE A 450 -35.36 48.40 -32.87
N ASP A 451 -36.25 47.57 -32.32
CA ASP A 451 -36.39 47.28 -30.90
C ASP A 451 -36.47 45.75 -30.71
N GLY A 452 -35.31 45.11 -30.46
CA GLY A 452 -35.18 43.66 -30.52
C GLY A 452 -35.56 43.10 -31.89
N THR A 453 -36.64 42.32 -31.94
CA THR A 453 -37.20 41.76 -33.19
C THR A 453 -38.36 42.58 -33.78
N ARG A 454 -38.72 43.72 -33.19
CA ARG A 454 -39.71 44.68 -33.73
C ARG A 454 -39.02 45.73 -34.60
N VAL A 455 -39.63 46.07 -35.74
CA VAL A 455 -39.19 47.18 -36.59
C VAL A 455 -40.34 48.10 -36.97
N THR A 456 -40.12 49.42 -36.91
CA THR A 456 -41.07 50.48 -37.27
C THR A 456 -40.54 51.32 -38.44
N PHE A 457 -41.38 51.59 -39.45
CA PHE A 457 -40.95 52.12 -40.76
C PHE A 457 -41.42 53.58 -41.01
N PRO A 458 -40.54 54.60 -41.03
CA PRO A 458 -40.96 56.00 -41.20
C PRO A 458 -41.13 56.48 -42.66
N SER A 459 -40.83 55.64 -43.66
CA SER A 459 -40.86 55.95 -45.09
C SER A 459 -41.71 54.96 -45.88
N ALA A 460 -42.26 55.39 -47.02
CA ALA A 460 -42.96 54.50 -47.95
C ALA A 460 -42.00 54.01 -49.05
N SER A 461 -41.65 52.73 -48.99
CA SER A 461 -40.76 52.03 -49.93
C SER A 461 -40.81 50.50 -49.65
N PRO A 462 -40.24 49.66 -50.51
CA PRO A 462 -39.83 48.31 -50.12
C PRO A 462 -38.61 48.41 -49.19
N HIS A 463 -38.71 47.90 -47.97
CA HIS A 463 -37.60 47.82 -47.00
C HIS A 463 -37.06 46.38 -46.92
N VAL A 464 -35.75 46.22 -46.70
CA VAL A 464 -35.07 44.92 -46.57
C VAL A 464 -34.46 44.79 -45.18
N LEU A 465 -35.05 43.94 -44.36
CA LEU A 465 -34.55 43.61 -43.03
C LEU A 465 -33.60 42.40 -43.13
N THR A 466 -32.42 42.51 -42.52
CA THR A 466 -31.49 41.39 -42.35
C THR A 466 -31.50 40.96 -40.89
N VAL A 467 -31.77 39.68 -40.65
CA VAL A 467 -31.83 39.06 -39.32
C VAL A 467 -30.71 38.03 -39.22
N SER A 468 -29.88 38.09 -38.17
CA SER A 468 -28.80 37.13 -37.96
C SER A 468 -28.73 36.57 -36.55
N VAL A 469 -28.33 35.30 -36.44
CA VAL A 469 -28.03 34.57 -35.19
C VAL A 469 -26.72 33.82 -35.40
N ASP A 470 -25.79 33.92 -34.46
CA ASP A 470 -24.43 33.32 -34.50
C ASP A 470 -23.63 33.61 -35.80
N GLY A 471 -23.96 34.70 -36.51
CA GLY A 471 -23.35 35.08 -37.79
C GLY A 471 -24.02 34.50 -39.04
N VAL A 472 -24.97 33.56 -38.91
CA VAL A 472 -25.84 33.13 -40.02
C VAL A 472 -26.98 34.14 -40.17
N SER A 473 -27.24 34.59 -41.41
CA SER A 473 -28.19 35.65 -41.71
C SER A 473 -29.24 35.27 -42.76
N THR A 474 -30.45 35.82 -42.62
CA THR A 474 -31.52 35.76 -43.62
C THR A 474 -32.11 37.15 -43.87
N THR A 475 -32.83 37.34 -44.98
CA THR A 475 -33.42 38.64 -45.35
C THR A 475 -34.92 38.55 -45.58
N VAL A 476 -35.66 39.54 -45.06
CA VAL A 476 -37.11 39.69 -45.19
C VAL A 476 -37.41 41.02 -45.88
N ARG A 477 -38.35 41.01 -46.84
CA ARG A 477 -38.83 42.24 -47.49
C ARG A 477 -40.20 42.65 -46.95
N ILE A 478 -40.35 43.93 -46.65
CA ILE A 478 -41.59 44.55 -46.17
C ILE A 478 -41.98 45.67 -47.13
N GLU A 479 -43.19 45.63 -47.68
CA GLU A 479 -43.72 46.68 -48.56
C GLU A 479 -44.41 47.75 -47.73
N VAL A 480 -43.73 48.88 -47.49
CA VAL A 480 -44.29 49.98 -46.69
C VAL A 480 -45.08 50.91 -47.60
N VAL A 481 -46.40 50.78 -47.59
CA VAL A 481 -47.29 51.54 -48.46
C VAL A 481 -47.51 52.97 -47.91
N PRO A 482 -47.66 53.99 -48.78
CA PRO A 482 -48.12 55.31 -48.36
C PRO A 482 -49.44 55.24 -47.58
N ASP A 483 -49.65 56.16 -46.64
CA ASP A 483 -50.96 56.36 -46.03
C ASP A 483 -52.02 56.56 -47.14
N PRO A 484 -53.20 55.91 -47.06
CA PRO A 484 -54.23 56.06 -48.07
C PRO A 484 -54.64 57.53 -48.16
N ALA A 485 -54.47 58.12 -49.35
CA ALA A 485 -54.70 59.54 -49.58
C ALA A 485 -56.08 59.97 -49.03
N PRO A 486 -56.16 61.06 -48.25
CA PRO A 486 -57.39 61.43 -47.55
C PRO A 486 -58.54 61.58 -48.55
N ALA A 487 -59.58 60.77 -48.36
CA ALA A 487 -60.69 60.67 -49.31
C ALA A 487 -61.27 62.06 -49.58
N ALA A 488 -61.26 62.48 -50.84
CA ALA A 488 -61.62 63.85 -51.23
C ALA A 488 -63.01 64.22 -50.67
N PRO A 489 -63.15 65.38 -49.99
CA PRO A 489 -64.37 65.72 -49.28
C PRO A 489 -65.55 65.81 -50.24
N ARG A 490 -66.55 64.93 -50.05
CA ARG A 490 -67.79 64.98 -50.83
C ARG A 490 -68.51 66.29 -50.55
N ALA A 491 -68.65 67.13 -51.57
CA ALA A 491 -69.43 68.36 -51.47
C ALA A 491 -70.91 68.03 -51.15
N PRO A 492 -71.57 68.78 -50.25
CA PRO A 492 -72.96 68.55 -49.91
C PRO A 492 -73.90 69.02 -51.03
N LEU A 493 -74.58 68.08 -51.69
CA LEU A 493 -75.70 68.38 -52.58
C LEU A 493 -76.98 68.53 -51.74
N ALA A 494 -77.64 69.68 -51.86
CA ALA A 494 -78.86 69.98 -51.12
C ALA A 494 -80.04 69.14 -51.64
N ALA A 495 -80.79 68.53 -50.71
CA ALA A 495 -82.00 67.77 -51.01
C ALA A 495 -83.22 68.45 -50.35
N THR A 496 -84.00 69.19 -51.15
CA THR A 496 -85.35 69.62 -50.77
C THR A 496 -86.28 68.40 -50.79
N GLY A 497 -86.78 67.99 -49.63
CA GLY A 497 -87.61 66.78 -49.49
C GLY A 497 -89.10 66.99 -49.74
N VAL A 498 -89.79 65.91 -50.09
CA VAL A 498 -91.26 65.74 -50.04
C VAL A 498 -91.55 64.33 -49.49
N HIS A 499 -92.56 64.17 -48.63
CA HIS A 499 -92.97 62.89 -48.01
C HIS A 499 -93.74 61.99 -49.01
N VAL A 500 -93.80 60.66 -48.84
CA VAL A 500 -94.73 59.84 -48.01
C VAL A 500 -94.32 58.36 -48.22
N ALA A 501 -94.47 57.35 -47.34
CA ALA A 501 -95.29 57.14 -46.12
C ALA A 501 -94.43 56.58 -44.94
N SER A 502 -94.92 56.31 -43.70
CA SER A 502 -95.73 55.19 -43.13
C SER A 502 -95.18 53.76 -43.38
N THR A 503 -95.09 52.85 -42.39
CA THR A 503 -95.77 52.76 -41.06
C THR A 503 -94.82 52.51 -39.86
N ALA A 504 -95.38 52.52 -38.64
CA ALA A 504 -94.71 52.43 -37.33
C ALA A 504 -94.08 51.04 -37.00
N GLY A 505 -93.20 50.89 -35.99
CA GLY A 505 -92.56 51.89 -35.11
C GLY A 505 -92.68 51.60 -33.60
N ALA A 506 -91.59 51.82 -32.83
CA ALA A 506 -91.48 51.71 -31.35
C ALA A 506 -91.74 50.30 -30.75
N ALA A 507 -91.40 49.94 -29.51
CA ALA A 507 -90.29 50.26 -28.58
C ALA A 507 -90.27 49.12 -27.49
N ALA A 508 -89.42 49.01 -26.47
CA ALA A 508 -88.41 49.91 -25.90
C ALA A 508 -87.23 49.12 -25.23
N LEU A 509 -86.35 49.83 -24.53
CA LEU A 509 -85.23 49.35 -23.71
C LEU A 509 -85.69 48.79 -22.34
N ALA A 510 -85.15 47.65 -21.88
CA ALA A 510 -85.12 47.25 -20.45
C ALA A 510 -84.12 46.10 -20.15
N LEU A 511 -83.56 46.06 -18.93
CA LEU A 511 -82.79 44.94 -18.37
C LEU A 511 -83.69 44.06 -17.49
N ALA A 512 -83.43 42.75 -17.40
CA ALA A 512 -83.77 41.91 -16.23
C ALA A 512 -82.96 40.59 -16.16
N LEU A 513 -82.85 40.01 -14.96
CA LEU A 513 -82.05 38.82 -14.64
C LEU A 513 -82.79 37.47 -14.82
N GLY A 514 -82.00 36.39 -15.00
CA GLY A 514 -82.35 35.02 -14.58
C GLY A 514 -83.10 34.14 -15.62
N LEU A 515 -83.22 32.82 -15.42
CA LEU A 515 -82.55 31.92 -14.45
C LEU A 515 -82.69 30.42 -14.89
N VAL A 516 -81.67 29.59 -14.64
CA VAL A 516 -81.72 28.10 -14.42
C VAL A 516 -82.27 27.13 -15.52
N GLY A 517 -81.47 26.07 -15.76
CA GLY A 517 -81.95 24.69 -15.97
C GLY A 517 -82.01 24.14 -17.42
N LEU A 518 -81.92 22.83 -17.66
CA LEU A 518 -81.51 21.68 -16.81
C LEU A 518 -81.21 20.43 -17.71
N LEU A 519 -80.88 19.28 -17.10
CA LEU A 519 -80.35 17.99 -17.64
C LEU A 519 -78.83 18.01 -17.96
N GLY A 520 -77.98 17.03 -17.58
CA GLY A 520 -78.20 15.73 -16.92
C GLY A 520 -78.36 14.56 -17.93
N VAL A 521 -77.94 13.31 -17.70
CA VAL A 521 -77.37 12.55 -16.55
C VAL A 521 -76.51 11.40 -17.18
N HIS A 522 -75.44 10.79 -16.64
CA HIS A 522 -74.95 10.58 -15.27
C HIS A 522 -73.45 11.01 -15.12
N LEU A 523 -72.43 10.32 -14.53
CA LEU A 523 -72.24 9.00 -13.89
C LEU A 523 -71.29 9.10 -12.66
N ALA A 524 -70.87 7.96 -12.09
CA ALA A 524 -70.05 7.84 -10.86
C ALA A 524 -68.64 7.23 -11.13
N ALA A 525 -67.67 7.11 -10.20
CA ALA A 525 -67.74 7.13 -8.72
C ALA A 525 -66.37 7.34 -7.99
N ARG A 526 -66.43 7.55 -6.65
CA ARG A 526 -65.39 7.37 -5.59
C ARG A 526 -64.17 8.35 -5.60
N ARG A 527 -63.94 9.16 -4.55
CA ARG A 527 -63.36 8.87 -3.20
C ARG A 527 -61.90 8.34 -3.29
N ARG A 528 -60.88 8.91 -2.62
CA ARG A 528 -60.83 9.46 -1.23
C ARG A 528 -59.88 10.68 -1.07
N ARG A 529 -59.94 11.35 0.09
CA ARG A 529 -58.81 12.09 0.70
C ARG A 529 -57.86 11.13 1.43
N VAL A 530 -56.63 11.55 1.72
CA VAL A 530 -56.06 11.74 3.07
C VAL A 530 -54.71 12.44 2.92
N ASP A 531 -54.50 13.52 3.68
CA ASP A 531 -53.17 14.10 3.94
C ASP A 531 -52.64 13.49 5.24
N GLY A 532 -51.34 13.17 5.29
CA GLY A 532 -50.68 12.54 6.44
C GLY A 532 -49.24 12.20 6.12
#